data_AF-A0A942GLZ1-F1
#
_entry.id   AF-A0A942GLZ1-F1
#
_cell.length_a   1.000
_cell.length_b   1.000
_cell.length_c   1.000
_cell.angle_alpha   90.00
_cell.angle_beta   90.00
_cell.angle_gamma   90.00
#
_symmetry.space_group_name_H-M   'P 1'
#
loop_
_entity.id
_entity.type
_entity.pdbx_description
1 polymer ?
#
loop_
_entity_poly.entity_id
_entity_poly.type
_entity_poly.pdbx_seq_one_letter_code
_entity_poly.pdbx_strand_id
1 'polypeptide(L)' 'MANFRNDETLKLATPYGVRYVPDFIVLDSAGNIAAREGGAMSIEELRAMVLRGLGR' A
#
# COMPACT_ATOMS: atom_id res chain seq x y z
N MET A 1 -2.09 -2.27 -17.63
CA MET A 1 -0.92 -1.53 -17.11
C MET A 1 -1.40 -0.16 -16.67
N ALA A 2 -1.25 0.18 -15.39
CA ALA A 2 -1.67 1.49 -14.89
C ALA A 2 -0.77 2.59 -15.47
N ASN A 3 -1.38 3.64 -16.03
CA ASN A 3 -0.68 4.77 -16.65
C ASN A 3 -0.24 5.76 -15.55
N PHE A 4 0.84 5.43 -14.84
CA PHE A 4 1.48 6.35 -13.90
C PHE A 4 2.27 7.44 -14.65
N ARG A 5 1.59 8.36 -15.33
CA ARG A 5 2.22 9.48 -16.08
C ARG A 5 2.67 10.65 -15.20
N ASN A 6 2.81 10.41 -13.90
CA ASN A 6 3.19 11.37 -12.89
C ASN A 6 4.50 10.85 -12.26
N ASP A 7 5.61 11.55 -12.47
CA ASP A 7 6.93 11.21 -11.92
C ASP A 7 6.91 11.09 -10.39
N GLU A 8 6.07 11.86 -9.70
CA GLU A 8 5.88 11.80 -8.24
C GLU A 8 5.17 10.51 -7.80
N THR A 9 4.22 10.01 -8.59
CA THR A 9 3.55 8.74 -8.30
C THR A 9 4.52 7.57 -8.43
N LEU A 10 5.40 7.60 -9.45
CA LEU A 10 6.47 6.63 -9.60
C LEU A 10 7.50 6.76 -8.47
N LYS A 11 7.90 7.99 -8.10
CA LYS A 11 8.78 8.25 -6.95
C LYS A 11 8.21 7.73 -5.63
N LEU A 12 6.89 7.77 -5.43
CA LEU A 12 6.24 7.21 -4.26
C LEU A 12 6.10 5.68 -4.33
N ALA A 13 5.71 5.15 -5.48
CA ALA A 13 5.44 3.73 -5.69
C ALA A 13 6.69 2.84 -5.67
N THR A 14 7.79 3.33 -6.25
CA THR A 14 9.03 2.55 -6.42
C THR A 14 9.68 2.14 -5.09
N PRO A 15 9.86 3.01 -4.08
CA PRO A 15 10.43 2.63 -2.79
C PRO A 15 9.64 1.53 -2.08
N TYR A 16 8.32 1.49 -2.27
CA TYR A 16 7.45 0.48 -1.65
C TYR A 16 7.20 -0.73 -2.57
N GLY A 17 7.84 -0.79 -3.73
CA GLY A 17 7.76 -1.92 -4.66
C GLY A 17 6.36 -2.18 -5.22
N VAL A 18 5.55 -1.13 -5.41
CA VAL A 18 4.21 -1.24 -6.03
C VAL A 18 4.37 -1.58 -7.51
N ARG A 19 3.77 -2.70 -7.94
CA ARG A 19 3.88 -3.22 -9.33
C ARG A 19 2.54 -3.23 -10.05
N TYR A 20 1.45 -3.30 -9.30
CA TYR A 20 0.08 -3.38 -9.80
C TYR A 20 -0.82 -2.48 -8.96
N VAL A 21 -2.00 -2.13 -9.47
CA VAL A 21 -2.97 -1.30 -8.75
C VAL A 21 -4.35 -1.97 -8.77
N PRO A 22 -5.19 -1.73 -7.75
CA PRO A 22 -4.86 -1.03 -6.49
C PRO A 22 -3.90 -1.85 -5.59
N ASP A 23 -3.12 -1.16 -4.76
CA ASP A 23 -2.18 -1.75 -3.79
C ASP A 23 -2.25 -0.89 -2.52
N PHE A 24 -2.49 -1.53 -1.38
CA PHE A 24 -2.71 -0.87 -0.10
C PHE A 24 -1.53 -1.17 0.81
N ILE A 25 -0.96 -0.12 1.41
CA ILE A 25 0.26 -0.22 2.23
C ILE A 25 0.04 0.51 3.55
N VAL A 26 0.36 -0.16 4.66
CA VAL A 26 0.42 0.44 6.00
C VAL A 26 1.88 0.68 6.34
N LEU A 27 2.20 1.90 6.75
CA LEU A 27 3.55 2.30 7.12
C LEU A 27 3.65 2.56 8.63
N ASP A 28 4.79 2.23 9.22
CA ASP A 28 5.16 2.74 10.54
C ASP A 28 5.64 4.20 10.46
N SER A 29 5.94 4.82 11.60
CA SER A 29 6.42 6.21 11.66
C SER A 29 7.83 6.41 11.09
N ALA A 30 8.60 5.34 10.91
CA ALA A 30 9.91 5.37 10.26
C ALA A 30 9.81 5.14 8.74
N GLY A 31 8.61 4.88 8.23
CA GLY A 31 8.36 4.62 6.81
C GLY A 31 8.57 3.17 6.38
N ASN A 32 8.73 2.22 7.31
CA ASN A 32 8.78 0.79 6.97
C ASN A 32 7.39 0.24 6.72
N ILE A 33 7.30 -0.80 5.88
CA ILE A 33 6.04 -1.49 5.59
C ILE A 33 5.66 -2.39 6.77
N ALA A 34 4.54 -2.08 7.42
CA ALA A 34 3.96 -2.89 8.47
C ALA A 34 2.95 -3.93 7.93
N ALA A 35 2.21 -3.59 6.87
CA ALA A 35 1.31 -4.49 6.16
C ALA A 35 1.12 -4.06 4.70
N ARG A 36 0.79 -5.01 3.82
CA ARG A 36 0.54 -4.75 2.40
C ARG A 36 -0.45 -5.76 1.81
N GLU A 37 -1.34 -5.29 0.95
CA GLU A 37 -2.27 -6.12 0.19
C GLU A 37 -2.50 -5.54 -1.21
N GLY A 38 -2.41 -6.39 -2.23
CA GLY A 38 -2.67 -6.02 -3.62
C GLY A 38 -4.07 -6.42 -4.07
N GLY A 39 -4.66 -5.63 -4.97
CA GLY A 39 -5.99 -5.88 -5.52
C GLY A 39 -7.10 -5.12 -4.80
N ALA A 40 -8.31 -5.20 -5.35
CA ALA A 40 -9.47 -4.55 -4.76
C ALA A 40 -9.85 -5.25 -3.44
N MET A 41 -10.29 -4.46 -2.46
CA MET A 41 -10.72 -4.96 -1.17
C MET A 41 -11.92 -4.19 -0.63
N SER A 42 -12.68 -4.84 0.23
CA SER A 42 -13.75 -4.26 1.04
C SER A 42 -13.19 -3.40 2.18
N ILE A 43 -14.06 -2.58 2.78
CA ILE A 43 -13.71 -1.77 3.95
C ILE A 43 -13.32 -2.65 5.15
N GLU A 44 -13.94 -3.82 5.30
CA GLU A 44 -13.62 -4.74 6.41
C GLU A 44 -12.24 -5.37 6.23
N GLU A 45 -11.88 -5.74 5.00
CA GLU A 45 -10.52 -6.23 4.68
C GLU A 45 -9.47 -5.13 4.89
N LEU A 46 -9.77 -3.90 4.49
CA LEU A 46 -8.92 -2.74 4.75
C LEU A 46 -8.71 -2.51 6.25
N ARG A 47 -9.79 -2.59 7.03
CA ARG A 47 -9.75 -2.45 8.49
C ARG A 47 -8.89 -3.54 9.13
N ALA A 48 -9.08 -4.80 8.71
CA ALA A 48 -8.29 -5.92 9.19
C ALA A 48 -6.80 -5.74 8.84
N MET A 49 -6.48 -5.24 7.65
CA MET A 49 -5.10 -4.94 7.24
C MET A 49 -4.46 -3.88 8.13
N VAL A 50 -5.19 -2.80 8.44
CA VAL A 50 -4.71 -1.74 9.34
C VAL A 50 -4.44 -2.29 10.74
N LEU A 51 -5.35 -3.11 11.29
CA LEU A 51 -5.16 -3.72 12.61
C LEU A 51 -3.93 -4.64 12.65
N ARG A 52 -3.72 -5.47 11.62
CA ARG A 52 -2.50 -6.28 11.47
C ARG A 52 -1.24 -5.42 11.48
N GLY A 53 -1.23 -4.31 10.73
CA GLY A 53 -0.10 -3.39 10.70
C GLY A 53 0.18 -2.70 12.05
N LEU A 54 -0.83 -2.59 12.91
CA LEU A 54 -0.70 -2.10 14.28
C LEU A 54 -0.33 -3.19 15.31
N GLY A 55 -0.25 -4.45 14.89
CA GLY A 55 -0.07 -5.59 15.78
C GLY A 55 -1.26 -5.85 16.71
N ARG A 56 -2.49 -5.57 16.25
CA ARG A 56 -3.75 -5.67 17.01
C ARG A 56 -4.73 -6.66 16.40
#